data_AF-A0AAV1ZEC7-F1
#
_entry.id   AF-A0AAV1ZEC7-F1
#
_cell.length_a   1.000
_cell.length_b   1.000
_cell.length_c   1.000
_cell.angle_alpha   90.00
_cell.angle_beta   90.00
_cell.angle_gamma   90.00
#
_symmetry.space_group_name_H-M   'P 1'
#
loop_
_entity.id
_entity.type
_entity.pdbx_description
1 polymer ?
#
loop_
_entity_poly.entity_id
_entity_poly.type
_entity_poly.pdbx_seq_one_letter_code
_entity_poly.pdbx_strand_id
1 'polypeptide(L)'
;MNGTHTLLRLLCILVPVLASTPEPQCTLMELHRCLQSLQTQSNDLAFAATRYELLTLCSTLKESVSCVDNHMKHCFTVTQRKVFNHVVAGARQVLLELCVPGTIQEAYLKHAPCFKNVSLAEDKCAPKYRYLMELSENVNQRQNVDDGLRESCCAFGEFVTCKYLHVSQDCGHDAALFLQQHLDRISSPLIHEHCAHYTYASDACAPTSTSSSRHHHSLSLFILLLMWMFAHRITCLDSSPQVLT
;
A
#
# COMPACT_ATOMS: atom_id res chain seq x y z
N MET A 1 32.93 62.95 28.82
CA MET A 1 31.76 62.66 27.95
C MET A 1 31.65 61.15 27.74
N ASN A 2 31.18 60.39 28.75
CA ASN A 2 31.05 58.92 28.70
C ASN A 2 29.67 58.51 29.25
N GLY A 3 28.57 58.94 28.60
CA GLY A 3 27.21 58.74 29.14
C GLY A 3 26.16 58.30 28.13
N THR A 4 26.49 58.16 26.85
CA THR A 4 25.49 57.93 25.78
C THR A 4 25.53 56.53 25.16
N HIS A 5 26.57 55.73 25.41
CA HIS A 5 26.70 54.38 24.84
C HIS A 5 26.04 53.26 25.68
N THR A 6 25.71 53.52 26.95
CA THR A 6 25.14 52.50 27.85
C THR A 6 23.62 52.36 27.71
N LEU A 7 22.91 53.41 27.28
CA LEU A 7 21.45 53.37 27.09
C LEU A 7 21.04 52.58 25.83
N LEU A 8 21.87 52.58 24.78
CA LEU A 8 21.54 51.89 23.53
C LEU A 8 21.66 50.35 23.62
N ARG A 9 22.40 49.82 24.61
CA ARG A 9 22.50 48.38 24.85
C ARG A 9 21.37 47.81 25.71
N LEU A 10 20.67 48.64 26.46
CA LEU A 10 19.55 48.23 27.32
C LEU A 10 18.20 48.15 26.57
N LEU A 11 18.09 48.79 25.40
CA LEU A 11 16.87 48.80 24.60
C LEU A 11 16.67 47.54 23.71
N CYS A 12 17.67 46.66 23.60
CA CYS A 12 17.53 45.41 22.84
C CYS A 12 16.98 44.22 23.64
N ILE A 13 16.72 44.38 24.95
CA ILE A 13 16.33 43.26 25.84
C ILE A 13 14.80 43.16 26.00
N LEU A 14 14.02 44.03 25.34
CA LEU A 14 12.55 44.06 25.44
C LEU A 14 11.84 43.70 24.13
N VAL A 15 12.51 43.08 23.16
CA VAL A 15 11.78 42.42 22.07
C VAL A 15 11.19 41.15 22.68
N PRO A 16 9.85 41.05 22.84
CA PRO A 16 9.26 39.78 23.20
C PRO A 16 9.67 38.82 22.09
N VAL A 17 10.37 37.75 22.45
CA VAL A 17 10.50 36.58 21.58
C VAL A 17 9.07 36.16 21.32
N LEU A 18 8.50 36.58 20.18
CA LEU A 18 7.35 35.88 19.63
C LEU A 18 7.87 34.46 19.46
N ALA A 19 7.42 33.57 20.34
CA ALA A 19 7.53 32.15 20.11
C ALA A 19 6.86 31.93 18.76
N SER A 20 7.65 31.85 17.69
CA SER A 20 7.17 31.47 16.38
C SER A 20 6.61 30.08 16.58
N THR A 21 5.29 29.96 16.62
CA THR A 21 4.63 28.67 16.48
C THR A 21 5.25 28.05 15.24
N PRO A 22 5.88 26.85 15.32
CA PRO A 22 6.51 26.26 14.16
C PRO A 22 5.45 26.18 13.07
N GLU A 23 5.69 26.82 11.92
CA GLU A 23 4.75 26.73 10.81
C GLU A 23 4.58 25.26 10.44
N PRO A 24 3.34 24.81 10.17
CA PRO A 24 3.09 23.43 9.79
C PRO A 24 3.83 23.13 8.49
N GLN A 25 4.77 22.18 8.54
CA GLN A 25 5.51 21.77 7.37
C GLN A 25 4.62 20.88 6.48
N CYS A 26 4.34 21.33 5.26
CA CYS A 26 3.50 20.59 4.32
C CYS A 26 4.33 19.60 3.49
N THR A 27 4.85 18.56 4.16
CA THR A 27 5.66 17.52 3.52
C THR A 27 5.01 16.14 3.64
N LEU A 28 5.33 15.26 2.69
CA LEU A 28 4.90 13.85 2.75
C LEU A 28 5.42 13.14 4.01
N MET A 29 6.60 13.53 4.50
CA MET A 29 7.19 13.00 5.74
C MET A 29 6.34 13.33 6.97
N GLU A 30 5.80 14.55 7.05
CA GLU A 30 4.91 14.97 8.13
C GLU A 30 3.59 14.19 8.10
N LEU A 31 3.03 13.97 6.92
CA LEU A 31 1.85 13.12 6.74
C LEU A 31 2.14 11.66 7.15
N HIS A 32 3.28 11.11 6.73
CA HIS A 32 3.69 9.75 7.12
C HIS A 32 3.85 9.60 8.63
N ARG A 33 4.35 10.62 9.32
CA ARG A 33 4.50 10.57 10.78
C ARG A 33 3.18 10.34 11.52
N CYS A 34 2.07 10.85 10.98
CA CYS A 34 0.74 10.57 11.54
C CYS A 34 0.36 9.08 11.49
N LEU A 35 0.95 8.32 10.56
CA LEU A 35 0.65 6.90 10.32
C LEU A 35 1.72 5.96 10.91
N GLN A 36 2.85 6.49 11.38
CA GLN A 36 4.00 5.71 11.85
C GLN A 36 3.63 4.75 13.00
N SER A 37 2.79 5.19 13.94
CA SER A 37 2.32 4.37 15.07
C SER A 37 1.46 3.18 14.63
N LEU A 38 0.79 3.29 13.47
CA LEU A 38 0.00 2.21 12.88
C LEU A 38 0.87 1.19 12.16
N GLN A 39 1.95 1.65 11.51
CA GLN A 39 2.90 0.79 10.79
C GLN A 39 3.69 -0.10 11.75
N THR A 40 4.25 0.48 12.83
CA THR A 40 5.09 -0.25 13.79
C THR A 40 4.34 -1.27 14.64
N GLN A 41 3.02 -1.11 14.78
CA GLN A 41 2.16 -1.99 15.58
C GLN A 41 1.28 -2.91 14.71
N SER A 42 1.46 -2.88 13.39
CA SER A 42 0.57 -3.51 12.41
C SER A 42 0.38 -5.01 12.64
N ASN A 43 1.40 -5.76 13.07
CA ASN A 43 1.25 -7.21 13.26
C ASN A 43 0.34 -7.61 14.44
N ASP A 44 0.35 -6.86 15.55
CA ASP A 44 -0.42 -7.21 16.75
C ASP A 44 -1.71 -6.39 16.90
N LEU A 45 -1.73 -5.14 16.44
CA LEU A 45 -2.90 -4.27 16.56
C LEU A 45 -3.83 -4.31 15.35
N ALA A 46 -3.36 -4.55 14.11
CA ALA A 46 -4.25 -4.55 12.93
C ALA A 46 -5.34 -5.65 12.99
N PHE A 47 -5.12 -6.67 13.82
CA PHE A 47 -6.03 -7.80 14.00
C PHE A 47 -6.39 -8.01 15.46
N ALA A 48 -6.68 -6.93 16.20
CA ALA A 48 -7.11 -6.98 17.59
C ALA A 48 -8.22 -8.03 17.81
N ALA A 49 -7.93 -9.08 18.55
CA ALA A 49 -8.81 -10.22 18.79
C ALA A 49 -9.46 -10.20 20.18
N THR A 50 -8.98 -9.31 21.06
CA THR A 50 -9.55 -9.10 22.40
C THR A 50 -10.07 -7.68 22.56
N ARG A 51 -10.96 -7.47 23.54
CA ARG A 51 -11.46 -6.12 23.87
C ARG A 51 -10.33 -5.18 24.26
N TYR A 52 -9.35 -5.67 25.01
CA TYR A 52 -8.20 -4.87 25.42
C TYR A 52 -7.37 -4.43 24.20
N GLU A 53 -7.00 -5.37 23.32
CA GLU A 53 -6.29 -5.07 22.07
C GLU A 53 -7.08 -4.08 21.20
N LEU A 54 -8.41 -4.27 21.11
CA LEU A 54 -9.28 -3.42 20.30
C LEU A 54 -9.31 -1.98 20.83
N LEU A 55 -9.44 -1.78 22.14
CA LEU A 55 -9.45 -0.44 22.72
C LEU A 55 -8.10 0.26 22.58
N THR A 56 -6.99 -0.49 22.68
CA THR A 56 -5.64 0.03 22.38
C THR A 56 -5.53 0.46 20.93
N LEU A 57 -5.95 -0.39 19.98
CA LEU A 57 -5.99 -0.04 18.55
C LEU A 57 -6.86 1.20 18.30
N CYS A 58 -8.02 1.29 18.94
CA CYS A 58 -8.93 2.42 18.82
C CYS A 58 -8.31 3.75 19.28
N SER A 59 -7.50 3.75 20.34
CA SER A 59 -6.77 4.94 20.77
C SER A 59 -5.80 5.39 19.68
N THR A 60 -4.95 4.46 19.23
CA THR A 60 -3.93 4.72 18.20
C THR A 60 -4.57 5.23 16.90
N LEU A 61 -5.65 4.58 16.42
CA LEU A 61 -6.35 5.00 15.20
C LEU A 61 -6.96 6.39 15.33
N LYS A 62 -7.58 6.72 16.48
CA LYS A 62 -8.16 8.05 16.70
C LYS A 62 -7.09 9.14 16.71
N GLU A 63 -5.94 8.88 17.34
CA GLU A 63 -4.78 9.79 17.34
C GLU A 63 -4.24 10.01 15.93
N SER A 64 -4.03 8.93 15.16
CA SER A 64 -3.58 9.01 13.77
C SER A 64 -4.58 9.76 12.88
N VAL A 65 -5.88 9.48 12.99
CA VAL A 65 -6.93 10.18 12.24
C VAL A 65 -6.92 11.67 12.57
N SER A 66 -6.84 12.03 13.86
CA SER A 66 -6.77 13.44 14.28
C SER A 66 -5.52 14.15 13.76
N CYS A 67 -4.37 13.47 13.73
CA CYS A 67 -3.13 14.01 13.17
C CYS A 67 -3.27 14.29 11.66
N VAL A 68 -3.79 13.31 10.91
CA VAL A 68 -4.03 13.44 9.47
C VAL A 68 -5.03 14.56 9.18
N ASP A 69 -6.12 14.64 9.93
CA ASP A 69 -7.13 15.70 9.77
C ASP A 69 -6.54 17.10 9.97
N ASN A 70 -5.70 17.25 11.00
CA ASN A 70 -5.02 18.52 11.25
C ASN A 70 -4.01 18.86 10.13
N HIS A 71 -3.24 17.89 9.65
CA HIS A 71 -2.32 18.10 8.52
C HIS A 71 -3.08 18.51 7.25
N MET A 72 -4.14 17.77 6.90
CA MET A 72 -4.98 18.05 5.74
C MET A 72 -5.62 19.44 5.79
N LYS A 73 -6.08 19.87 6.97
CA LYS A 73 -6.68 21.19 7.15
C LYS A 73 -5.75 22.32 6.67
N HIS A 74 -4.45 22.19 6.92
CA HIS A 74 -3.45 23.21 6.61
C HIS A 74 -2.77 23.01 5.25
N CYS A 75 -2.53 21.75 4.86
CA CYS A 75 -1.64 21.43 3.76
C CYS A 75 -2.34 20.95 2.48
N PHE A 76 -3.61 20.53 2.55
CA PHE A 76 -4.31 20.01 1.37
C PHE A 76 -5.16 21.09 0.71
N THR A 77 -5.18 21.07 -0.62
CA THR A 77 -6.13 21.83 -1.44
C THR A 77 -7.58 21.35 -1.19
N VAL A 78 -8.56 22.17 -1.57
CA VAL A 78 -9.99 21.79 -1.48
C VAL A 78 -10.26 20.48 -2.20
N THR A 79 -9.68 20.27 -3.39
CA THR A 79 -9.85 19.05 -4.17
C THR A 79 -9.21 17.85 -3.47
N GLN A 80 -7.96 17.96 -3.03
CA GLN A 80 -7.28 16.87 -2.30
C GLN A 80 -8.04 16.47 -1.03
N ARG A 81 -8.59 17.44 -0.28
CA ARG A 81 -9.42 17.15 0.91
C ARG A 81 -10.69 16.40 0.56
N LYS A 82 -11.39 16.79 -0.51
CA LYS A 82 -12.61 16.10 -0.95
C LYS A 82 -12.31 14.65 -1.34
N VAL A 83 -11.28 14.45 -2.15
CA VAL A 83 -10.82 13.12 -2.59
C VAL A 83 -10.47 12.25 -1.38
N PHE A 84 -9.60 12.73 -0.49
CA PHE A 84 -9.20 11.96 0.69
C PHE A 84 -10.38 11.64 1.61
N ASN A 85 -11.22 12.62 1.93
CA ASN A 85 -12.39 12.41 2.79
C ASN A 85 -13.37 11.39 2.20
N HIS A 86 -13.51 11.36 0.88
CA HIS A 86 -14.32 10.36 0.20
C HIS A 86 -13.77 8.95 0.39
N VAL A 87 -12.46 8.76 0.17
CA VAL A 87 -11.79 7.46 0.35
C VAL A 87 -11.97 6.91 1.76
N VAL A 88 -11.79 7.76 2.78
CA VAL A 88 -11.73 7.30 4.18
C VAL A 88 -13.08 7.36 4.89
N ALA A 89 -14.14 7.86 4.26
CA ALA A 89 -15.43 8.08 4.91
C ALA A 89 -15.99 6.81 5.57
N GLY A 90 -16.03 5.70 4.81
CA GLY A 90 -16.53 4.44 5.33
C GLY A 90 -15.65 3.84 6.42
N ALA A 91 -14.33 3.93 6.28
CA ALA A 91 -13.39 3.50 7.31
C ALA A 91 -13.54 4.29 8.62
N ARG A 92 -13.73 5.62 8.53
CA ARG A 92 -14.01 6.47 9.70
C ARG A 92 -15.31 6.09 10.39
N GLN A 93 -16.35 5.81 9.61
CA GLN A 93 -17.63 5.41 10.19
C GLN A 93 -17.53 4.06 10.91
N VAL A 94 -16.85 3.07 10.33
CA VAL A 94 -16.61 1.79 10.99
C VAL A 94 -15.77 1.97 12.26
N LEU A 95 -14.75 2.84 12.23
CA LEU A 95 -13.96 3.18 13.43
C LEU A 95 -14.86 3.72 14.55
N LEU A 96 -15.78 4.63 14.25
CA LEU A 96 -16.69 5.22 15.24
C LEU A 96 -17.64 4.19 15.86
N GLU A 97 -18.14 3.25 15.06
CA GLU A 97 -19.05 2.18 15.50
C GLU A 97 -18.32 1.08 16.29
N LEU A 98 -17.11 0.72 15.87
CA LEU A 98 -16.33 -0.36 16.46
C LEU A 98 -15.67 0.04 17.78
N CYS A 99 -15.29 1.32 17.91
CA CYS A 99 -14.53 1.84 19.06
C CYS A 99 -15.39 2.38 20.20
N VAL A 100 -16.68 2.04 20.23
CA VAL A 100 -17.59 2.31 21.34
C VAL A 100 -18.32 1.02 21.73
N PRO A 101 -18.64 0.82 23.02
CA PRO A 101 -19.42 -0.35 23.44
C PRO A 101 -20.78 -0.39 22.72
N GLY A 102 -21.12 -1.53 22.14
CA GLY A 102 -22.34 -1.67 21.35
C GLY A 102 -22.37 -2.97 20.53
N THR A 103 -23.46 -3.17 19.81
CA THR A 103 -23.72 -4.40 19.03
C THR A 103 -22.64 -4.69 18.00
N ILE A 104 -22.11 -3.66 17.32
CA ILE A 104 -21.05 -3.81 16.32
C ILE A 104 -19.73 -4.25 16.96
N GLN A 105 -19.36 -3.66 18.10
CA GLN A 105 -18.16 -4.05 18.84
C GLN A 105 -18.25 -5.49 19.34
N GLU A 106 -19.38 -5.89 19.93
CA GLU A 106 -19.59 -7.26 20.40
C GLU A 106 -19.56 -8.27 19.25
N ALA A 107 -20.21 -7.94 18.13
CA ALA A 107 -20.21 -8.78 16.94
C ALA A 107 -18.80 -8.93 16.33
N TYR A 108 -18.03 -7.84 16.26
CA TYR A 108 -16.62 -7.92 15.85
C TYR A 108 -15.83 -8.84 16.78
N LEU A 109 -15.90 -8.63 18.10
CA LEU A 109 -15.14 -9.41 19.08
C LEU A 109 -15.49 -10.90 19.06
N LYS A 110 -16.73 -11.26 18.72
CA LYS A 110 -17.16 -12.65 18.50
C LYS A 110 -16.37 -13.32 17.37
N HIS A 111 -16.02 -12.59 16.31
CA HIS A 111 -15.38 -13.13 15.11
C HIS A 111 -13.88 -12.86 15.02
N ALA A 112 -13.38 -11.89 15.80
CA ALA A 112 -12.02 -11.39 15.72
C ALA A 112 -10.92 -12.45 15.86
N PRO A 113 -11.03 -13.48 16.75
CA PRO A 113 -10.03 -14.56 16.80
C PRO A 113 -9.88 -15.30 15.47
N CYS A 114 -10.98 -15.58 14.77
CA CYS A 114 -10.94 -16.24 13.46
C CYS A 114 -10.37 -15.30 12.39
N PHE A 115 -10.77 -14.03 12.39
CA PHE A 115 -10.22 -13.03 11.47
C PHE A 115 -8.71 -12.85 11.62
N LYS A 116 -8.21 -12.87 12.86
CA LYS A 116 -6.77 -12.84 13.16
C LYS A 116 -6.07 -14.07 12.58
N ASN A 117 -6.61 -15.26 12.81
CA ASN A 117 -6.06 -16.49 12.23
C ASN A 117 -6.03 -16.46 10.69
N VAL A 118 -7.12 -16.06 10.05
CA VAL A 118 -7.17 -15.93 8.58
C VAL A 118 -6.11 -14.95 8.06
N SER A 119 -5.89 -13.85 8.78
CA SER A 119 -4.98 -12.80 8.34
C SER A 119 -3.50 -13.11 8.59
N LEU A 120 -3.19 -13.94 9.59
CA LEU A 120 -1.82 -14.19 10.05
C LEU A 120 -1.32 -15.62 9.82
N ALA A 121 -2.16 -16.55 9.35
CA ALA A 121 -1.71 -17.89 8.99
C ALA A 121 -1.00 -17.90 7.61
N GLU A 122 0.17 -18.57 7.54
CA GLU A 122 1.02 -18.63 6.34
C GLU A 122 0.34 -19.34 5.16
N ASP A 123 -0.52 -20.31 5.44
CA ASP A 123 -1.32 -21.04 4.44
C ASP A 123 -2.58 -20.28 4.00
N LYS A 124 -2.76 -19.03 4.49
CA LYS A 124 -3.92 -18.17 4.21
C LYS A 124 -3.46 -16.80 3.73
N CYS A 125 -3.84 -15.73 4.41
CA CYS A 125 -3.65 -14.36 3.94
C CYS A 125 -2.37 -13.69 4.44
N ALA A 126 -1.56 -14.34 5.28
CA ALA A 126 -0.34 -13.74 5.79
C ALA A 126 0.66 -13.31 4.69
N PRO A 127 0.89 -14.09 3.61
CA PRO A 127 1.78 -13.65 2.53
C PRO A 127 1.29 -12.37 1.85
N LYS A 128 -0.03 -12.25 1.61
CA LYS A 128 -0.64 -11.07 0.99
C LYS A 128 -0.62 -9.86 1.93
N TYR A 129 -0.86 -10.09 3.21
CA TYR A 129 -0.78 -9.06 4.24
C TYR A 129 0.64 -8.48 4.35
N ARG A 130 1.64 -9.34 4.45
CA ARG A 130 3.05 -8.93 4.58
C ARG A 130 3.52 -8.14 3.38
N TYR A 131 3.17 -8.60 2.18
CA TYR A 131 3.46 -7.86 0.95
C TYR A 131 2.81 -6.48 0.96
N LEU A 132 1.53 -6.38 1.30
CA LEU A 132 0.84 -5.08 1.44
C LEU A 132 1.55 -4.14 2.44
N MET A 133 2.02 -4.65 3.57
CA MET A 133 2.76 -3.85 4.56
C MET A 133 4.11 -3.37 4.01
N GLU A 134 4.87 -4.23 3.32
CA GLU A 134 6.15 -3.88 2.68
C GLU A 134 5.98 -2.74 1.66
N LEU A 135 4.89 -2.76 0.87
CA LEU A 135 4.59 -1.68 -0.07
C LEU A 135 4.28 -0.36 0.64
N SER A 136 3.71 -0.41 1.85
CA SER A 136 3.36 0.78 2.64
C SER A 136 4.57 1.41 3.34
N GLU A 137 5.61 0.63 3.63
CA GLU A 137 6.85 1.11 4.25
C GLU A 137 7.80 1.73 3.21
N ASN A 138 7.81 1.18 1.98
CA ASN A 138 8.78 1.54 0.93
C ASN A 138 8.25 2.54 -0.11
N VAL A 139 7.20 3.32 0.21
CA VAL A 139 6.55 4.26 -0.71
C VAL A 139 7.53 5.25 -1.36
N ASN A 140 8.58 5.66 -0.64
CA ASN A 140 9.56 6.63 -1.11
C ASN A 140 10.66 6.06 -2.02
N GLN A 141 10.76 4.72 -2.15
CA GLN A 141 11.81 4.08 -2.94
C GLN A 141 11.43 3.88 -4.41
N ARG A 142 10.16 4.14 -4.78
CA ARG A 142 9.67 3.92 -6.15
C ARG A 142 9.95 5.14 -7.03
N GLN A 143 10.62 4.89 -8.15
CA GLN A 143 10.91 5.92 -9.16
C GLN A 143 9.65 6.36 -9.94
N ASN A 144 8.67 5.46 -10.11
CA ASN A 144 7.41 5.76 -10.79
C ASN A 144 6.23 5.66 -9.82
N VAL A 145 5.53 6.79 -9.63
CA VAL A 145 4.37 6.92 -8.76
C VAL A 145 3.19 6.09 -9.26
N ASP A 146 2.97 6.02 -10.57
CA ASP A 146 1.85 5.29 -11.17
C ASP A 146 2.00 3.76 -11.00
N ASP A 147 3.20 3.25 -11.27
CA ASP A 147 3.51 1.84 -11.01
C ASP A 147 3.37 1.51 -9.51
N GLY A 148 3.79 2.43 -8.65
CA GLY A 148 3.64 2.29 -7.21
C GLY A 148 2.18 2.24 -6.76
N LEU A 149 1.32 3.09 -7.31
CA LEU A 149 -0.11 3.09 -7.04
C LEU A 149 -0.76 1.80 -7.56
N ARG A 150 -0.42 1.36 -8.77
CA ARG A 150 -0.91 0.10 -9.34
C ARG A 150 -0.60 -1.08 -8.42
N GLU A 151 0.67 -1.22 -8.02
CA GLU A 151 1.13 -2.29 -7.14
C GLU A 151 0.39 -2.30 -5.79
N SER A 152 0.28 -1.13 -5.15
CA SER A 152 -0.45 -0.99 -3.88
C SER A 152 -1.95 -1.29 -4.01
N CYS A 153 -2.58 -0.86 -5.11
CA CYS A 153 -3.99 -1.16 -5.39
C CYS A 153 -4.23 -2.66 -5.60
N CYS A 154 -3.36 -3.34 -6.35
CA CYS A 154 -3.45 -4.77 -6.58
C CYS A 154 -3.24 -5.56 -5.28
N ALA A 155 -2.18 -5.26 -4.52
CA ALA A 155 -1.92 -5.93 -3.24
C ALA A 155 -3.07 -5.77 -2.24
N PHE A 156 -3.67 -4.58 -2.17
CA PHE A 156 -4.82 -4.34 -1.30
C PHE A 156 -6.05 -5.16 -1.74
N GLY A 157 -6.35 -5.17 -3.05
CA GLY A 157 -7.45 -5.97 -3.61
C GLY A 157 -7.26 -7.48 -3.40
N GLU A 158 -6.05 -8.00 -3.60
CA GLU A 158 -5.72 -9.41 -3.35
C GLU A 158 -5.88 -9.78 -1.87
N PHE A 159 -5.43 -8.92 -0.95
CA PHE A 159 -5.59 -9.15 0.48
C PHE A 159 -7.07 -9.18 0.90
N VAL A 160 -7.87 -8.22 0.42
CA VAL A 160 -9.32 -8.18 0.69
C VAL A 160 -10.01 -9.43 0.14
N THR A 161 -9.67 -9.85 -1.08
CA THR A 161 -10.21 -11.07 -1.72
C THR A 161 -9.85 -12.33 -0.93
N CYS A 162 -8.60 -12.43 -0.47
CA CYS A 162 -8.15 -13.53 0.38
C CYS A 162 -8.97 -13.61 1.68
N LYS A 163 -9.24 -12.47 2.31
CA LYS A 163 -10.07 -12.43 3.52
C LYS A 163 -11.48 -12.93 3.26
N TYR A 164 -12.13 -12.51 2.17
CA TYR A 164 -13.46 -13.01 1.83
C TYR A 164 -13.48 -14.53 1.64
N LEU A 165 -12.49 -15.07 0.92
CA LEU A 165 -12.37 -16.50 0.68
C LEU A 165 -12.25 -17.30 1.99
N HIS A 166 -11.23 -17.00 2.79
CA HIS A 166 -10.92 -17.80 3.98
C HIS A 166 -11.87 -17.54 5.14
N VAL A 167 -12.44 -16.34 5.29
CA VAL A 167 -13.48 -16.12 6.31
C VAL A 167 -14.76 -16.89 5.97
N SER A 168 -15.16 -16.92 4.70
CA SER A 168 -16.32 -17.71 4.27
C SER A 168 -16.11 -19.20 4.45
N GLN A 169 -14.88 -19.70 4.28
CA GLN A 169 -14.56 -21.12 4.43
C GLN A 169 -14.39 -21.52 5.90
N ASP A 170 -13.72 -20.69 6.71
CA ASP A 170 -13.18 -21.11 8.00
C ASP A 170 -13.95 -20.57 9.20
N CYS A 171 -14.63 -19.42 9.06
CA CYS A 171 -15.21 -18.68 10.20
C CYS A 171 -16.74 -18.78 10.30
N GLY A 172 -17.40 -19.38 9.31
CA GLY A 172 -18.85 -19.57 9.26
C GLY A 172 -19.62 -18.38 8.66
N HIS A 173 -20.91 -18.61 8.42
CA HIS A 173 -21.76 -17.71 7.64
C HIS A 173 -21.93 -16.32 8.28
N ASP A 174 -22.24 -16.24 9.58
CA ASP A 174 -22.39 -14.96 10.30
C ASP A 174 -21.11 -14.10 10.21
N ALA A 175 -19.95 -14.74 10.33
CA ALA A 175 -18.66 -14.08 10.26
C ALA A 175 -18.38 -13.52 8.86
N ALA A 176 -18.76 -14.28 7.82
CA ALA A 176 -18.65 -13.86 6.43
C ALA A 176 -19.55 -12.66 6.12
N LEU A 177 -20.81 -12.70 6.55
CA LEU A 177 -21.75 -11.58 6.40
C LEU A 177 -21.25 -10.33 7.14
N PHE A 178 -20.81 -10.49 8.39
CA PHE A 178 -20.26 -9.40 9.18
C PHE A 178 -19.03 -8.79 8.50
N LEU A 179 -18.09 -9.63 8.04
CA LEU A 179 -16.89 -9.18 7.35
C LEU A 179 -17.27 -8.43 6.07
N GLN A 180 -18.13 -8.98 5.22
CA GLN A 180 -18.53 -8.36 3.96
C GLN A 180 -19.11 -6.96 4.19
N GLN A 181 -20.10 -6.85 5.07
CA GLN A 181 -20.77 -5.57 5.35
C GLN A 181 -19.79 -4.48 5.84
N HIS A 182 -18.80 -4.84 6.67
CA HIS A 182 -17.91 -3.85 7.27
C HIS A 182 -16.62 -3.62 6.47
N LEU A 183 -16.07 -4.68 5.86
CA LEU A 183 -14.88 -4.59 5.02
C LEU A 183 -15.20 -3.87 3.70
N ASP A 184 -16.38 -4.08 3.10
CA ASP A 184 -16.79 -3.33 1.91
C ASP A 184 -16.87 -1.83 2.20
N ARG A 185 -17.39 -1.42 3.37
CA ARG A 185 -17.42 0.00 3.76
C ARG A 185 -16.01 0.61 3.88
N ILE A 186 -15.04 -0.18 4.33
CA ILE A 186 -13.65 0.26 4.47
C ILE A 186 -12.95 0.31 3.10
N SER A 187 -13.14 -0.72 2.28
CA SER A 187 -12.31 -0.97 1.10
C SER A 187 -12.90 -0.41 -0.19
N SER A 188 -14.23 -0.34 -0.31
CA SER A 188 -14.92 -0.03 -1.58
C SER A 188 -14.57 1.32 -2.16
N PRO A 189 -14.57 2.45 -1.41
CA PRO A 189 -14.22 3.75 -1.99
C PRO A 189 -12.80 3.77 -2.55
N LEU A 190 -11.88 3.03 -1.92
CA LEU A 190 -10.52 2.88 -2.43
C LEU A 190 -10.48 1.96 -3.65
N ILE A 191 -11.03 0.73 -3.56
CA ILE A 191 -10.94 -0.30 -4.60
C ILE A 191 -11.72 0.09 -5.86
N HIS A 192 -12.99 0.46 -5.69
CA HIS A 192 -13.94 0.63 -6.79
C HIS A 192 -13.89 2.01 -7.45
N GLU A 193 -13.23 2.99 -6.83
CA GLU A 193 -13.16 4.33 -7.41
C GLU A 193 -11.71 4.76 -7.65
N HIS A 194 -10.86 4.70 -6.63
CA HIS A 194 -9.49 5.21 -6.74
C HIS A 194 -8.53 4.20 -7.37
N CYS A 195 -8.74 2.92 -7.11
CA CYS A 195 -7.98 1.83 -7.70
C CYS A 195 -8.63 1.27 -8.97
N ALA A 196 -9.82 1.75 -9.37
CA ALA A 196 -10.62 1.15 -10.43
C ALA A 196 -9.86 0.96 -11.74
N HIS A 197 -9.03 1.95 -12.11
CA HIS A 197 -8.21 1.90 -13.32
C HIS A 197 -7.11 0.83 -13.25
N TYR A 198 -6.64 0.50 -12.04
CA TYR A 198 -5.59 -0.47 -11.79
C TYR A 198 -6.12 -1.89 -11.53
N THR A 199 -7.37 -2.04 -11.09
CA THR A 199 -7.94 -3.33 -10.69
C THR A 199 -8.86 -3.96 -11.74
N TYR A 200 -9.56 -3.16 -12.55
CA TYR A 200 -10.57 -3.67 -13.51
C TYR A 200 -10.14 -3.63 -14.97
N ALA A 201 -9.01 -2.99 -15.30
CA ALA A 201 -8.43 -3.12 -16.62
C ALA A 201 -7.87 -4.55 -16.77
N SER A 202 -8.17 -5.21 -17.89
CA SER A 202 -7.66 -6.56 -18.18
C SER A 202 -6.14 -6.59 -18.07
N ASP A 203 -5.60 -7.57 -17.34
CA ASP A 203 -4.17 -7.76 -17.05
C ASP A 203 -3.50 -6.73 -16.12
N ALA A 204 -4.24 -5.76 -15.54
CA ALA A 204 -3.62 -4.68 -14.75
C ALA A 204 -2.97 -5.13 -13.43
N CYS A 205 -3.49 -6.21 -12.82
CA CYS A 205 -2.87 -6.87 -11.67
C CYS A 205 -2.19 -8.20 -12.02
N ALA A 206 -2.06 -8.54 -13.31
CA ALA A 206 -1.21 -9.66 -13.67
C ALA A 206 0.23 -9.29 -13.29
N PRO A 207 0.99 -10.19 -12.64
CA PRO A 207 2.41 -9.95 -12.45
C PRO A 207 2.98 -9.74 -13.85
N THR A 208 3.49 -8.54 -14.12
CA THR A 208 4.41 -8.36 -15.25
C THR A 208 5.52 -9.33 -14.94
N SER A 209 5.49 -10.50 -15.60
CA SER A 209 6.66 -11.35 -15.71
C SER A 209 7.77 -10.38 -16.09
N THR A 210 8.71 -10.16 -15.18
CA THR A 210 10.01 -9.63 -15.54
C THR A 210 10.34 -10.28 -16.87
N SER A 211 10.57 -9.48 -17.89
CA SER A 211 10.95 -10.00 -19.18
C SER A 211 12.29 -10.73 -18.98
N SER A 212 12.25 -12.00 -18.59
CA SER A 212 13.22 -12.95 -19.06
C SER A 212 13.07 -12.88 -20.56
N SER A 213 13.96 -12.12 -21.19
CA SER A 213 14.00 -11.96 -22.62
C SER A 213 13.90 -13.35 -23.24
N ARG A 214 12.74 -13.70 -23.81
CA ARG A 214 12.62 -14.83 -24.72
C ARG A 214 13.25 -14.42 -26.06
N HIS A 215 14.54 -14.09 -26.04
CA HIS A 215 15.37 -13.96 -27.23
C HIS A 215 16.13 -15.25 -27.57
N HIS A 216 15.91 -16.35 -26.84
CA HIS A 216 16.59 -17.61 -27.12
C HIS A 216 15.99 -18.45 -28.27
N HIS A 217 14.74 -18.20 -28.70
CA HIS A 217 14.18 -18.95 -29.83
C HIS A 217 14.57 -18.40 -31.21
N SER A 218 14.89 -17.11 -31.32
CA SER A 218 15.30 -16.52 -32.61
C SER A 218 16.75 -16.83 -32.97
N LEU A 219 17.67 -16.90 -31.99
CA LEU A 219 19.07 -17.26 -32.27
C LEU A 219 19.22 -18.75 -32.64
N SER A 220 18.42 -19.64 -32.03
CA SER A 220 18.48 -21.09 -32.30
C SER A 220 18.13 -21.42 -33.75
N LEU A 221 17.08 -20.81 -34.31
CA LEU A 221 16.71 -20.96 -35.72
C LEU A 221 17.75 -20.38 -36.67
N PHE A 222 18.37 -19.24 -36.31
CA PHE A 222 19.41 -18.62 -37.13
C PHE A 222 20.69 -19.46 -37.19
N ILE A 223 21.10 -20.05 -36.06
CA ILE A 223 22.25 -20.96 -36.00
C ILE A 223 21.97 -22.26 -36.78
N LEU A 224 20.76 -22.82 -36.69
CA LEU A 224 20.36 -23.99 -37.49
C LEU A 224 20.34 -23.69 -38.99
N LEU A 225 19.87 -22.52 -39.41
CA LEU A 225 19.92 -22.06 -40.81
C LEU A 225 21.36 -21.88 -41.32
N LEU A 226 22.25 -21.29 -40.50
CA LEU A 226 23.66 -21.16 -40.85
C LEU A 226 24.33 -22.53 -40.96
N MET A 227 24.11 -23.43 -40.01
CA MET A 227 24.63 -24.81 -40.05
C MET A 227 24.12 -25.57 -41.29
N TRP A 228 22.85 -25.40 -41.67
CA TRP A 228 22.29 -25.99 -42.89
C TRP A 228 22.92 -25.41 -44.16
N MET A 229 23.12 -24.09 -44.23
CA MET A 229 23.81 -23.42 -45.34
C MET A 229 25.27 -23.86 -45.48
N PHE A 230 25.99 -24.03 -44.37
CA PHE A 230 27.37 -24.54 -44.37
C PHE A 230 27.44 -26.01 -44.78
N ALA A 231 26.53 -26.86 -44.29
CA ALA A 231 26.44 -28.26 -44.71
C ALA A 231 26.12 -28.39 -46.20
N HIS A 232 25.21 -27.56 -46.73
CA HIS A 232 24.85 -27.56 -48.15
C HIS A 232 25.98 -27.04 -49.06
N ARG A 233 26.83 -26.13 -48.56
CA ARG A 233 28.06 -25.71 -49.27
C ARG A 233 29.11 -26.81 -49.33
N ILE A 234 29.24 -27.64 -48.28
CA ILE A 234 30.22 -28.73 -48.24
C ILE A 234 29.82 -29.85 -49.21
N THR A 235 28.53 -30.18 -49.33
CA THR A 235 28.04 -31.19 -50.29
C THR A 235 28.19 -30.79 -51.76
N CYS A 236 28.32 -29.50 -52.07
CA CYS A 236 28.57 -29.01 -53.43
C CYS A 236 30.06 -28.96 -53.81
N LEU A 237 30.99 -29.10 -52.85
CA LEU A 237 32.43 -29.10 -53.16
C LEU A 237 32.96 -30.49 -53.56
N ASP A 238 32.20 -31.57 -53.31
CA ASP A 238 32.63 -32.96 -53.55
C ASP A 238 32.02 -33.59 -54.81
N SER A 239 31.43 -32.76 -55.69
CA SER A 239 30.85 -33.20 -56.97
C SER A 239 31.26 -32.27 -58.11
N SER A 240 32.57 -32.22 -58.39
CA SER A 240 33.08 -31.79 -59.70
C SER A 240 33.74 -32.99 -60.41
N PRO A 241 33.31 -33.34 -61.63
CA PRO A 241 33.72 -34.57 -62.31
C PRO A 241 35.13 -34.47 -62.90
N GLN A 242 35.85 -35.60 -62.86
CA GLN A 242 37.11 -35.80 -63.59
C GLN A 242 36.87 -35.56 -65.09
N VAL A 243 37.60 -34.60 -65.67
CA VAL A 243 37.71 -34.42 -67.12
C VAL A 243 38.91 -35.21 -67.62
N LEU A 244 38.60 -36.11 -68.55
CA LEU A 244 39.50 -36.96 -69.32
C LEU A 244 40.15 -36.15 -70.45
N THR A 245 41.48 -36.07 -70.47
CA THR A 245 42.33 -35.98 -71.67
C THR A 245 43.68 -36.59 -71.37
#